data_AF-A0A961NLM9-F1
#
_entry.id   AF-A0A961NLM9-F1
#
_cell.length_a   1.000
_cell.length_b   1.000
_cell.length_c   1.000
_cell.angle_alpha   90.00
_cell.angle_beta   90.00
_cell.angle_gamma   90.00
#
_symmetry.space_group_name_H-M   'P 1'
#
loop_
_entity.id
_entity.type
_entity.pdbx_description
1 polymer ?
#
loop_
_entity_poly.entity_id
_entity_poly.type
_entity_poly.pdbx_seq_one_letter_code
_entity_poly.pdbx_strand_id
1 'polypeptide(L)'
;MHISTNRLSFLFFGLLTASLILAPQRSEAREPDWSAYNAILQQYVQPGNVGGTPLNFVHYARIKSDARWPGVVNQVAQFPVAQLADRNERLAFYINAYN
;
A
#
# COMPACT_ATOMS: atom_id res chain seq x y z
N MET A 1 -34.48 37.60 -21.92
CA MET A 1 -33.05 37.21 -21.93
C MET A 1 -33.00 35.68 -21.84
N HIS A 2 -33.01 35.00 -22.99
CA HIS A 2 -33.17 33.54 -23.07
C HIS A 2 -31.78 32.90 -23.23
N ILE A 3 -31.18 32.46 -22.13
CA ILE A 3 -29.92 31.72 -22.20
C ILE A 3 -30.26 30.34 -22.78
N SER A 4 -29.68 30.04 -23.95
CA SER A 4 -29.80 28.74 -24.62
C SER A 4 -29.31 27.62 -23.67
N THR A 5 -30.21 26.71 -23.32
CA THR A 5 -29.98 25.51 -22.48
C THR A 5 -28.80 24.65 -22.96
N ASN A 6 -28.45 24.74 -24.24
CA ASN A 6 -27.30 24.03 -24.81
C ASN A 6 -25.97 24.58 -24.28
N ARG A 7 -25.83 25.91 -24.10
CA ARG A 7 -24.59 26.52 -23.61
C ARG A 7 -24.29 26.15 -22.15
N LEU A 8 -25.32 26.10 -21.32
CA LEU A 8 -25.18 25.69 -19.92
C LEU A 8 -24.80 24.20 -19.80
N SER A 9 -25.38 23.36 -20.67
CA SER A 9 -25.07 21.92 -20.73
C SER A 9 -23.64 21.67 -21.21
N PHE A 10 -23.13 22.41 -22.20
CA PHE A 10 -21.74 22.33 -22.64
C PHE A 10 -20.75 22.77 -21.56
N LEU A 11 -21.07 23.83 -20.80
CA LEU A 11 -20.24 24.28 -19.68
C LEU A 11 -20.22 23.26 -18.54
N PHE A 12 -21.38 22.66 -18.21
CA PHE A 12 -21.46 21.59 -17.23
C PHE A 12 -20.67 20.34 -17.65
N PHE A 13 -20.79 19.92 -18.91
CA PHE A 13 -20.06 18.78 -19.44
C PHE A 13 -18.55 19.03 -19.52
N GLY A 14 -18.15 20.26 -19.85
CA GLY A 14 -16.76 20.72 -19.83
C GLY A 14 -16.18 20.77 -18.42
N LEU A 15 -16.93 21.27 -17.44
CA LEU A 15 -16.53 21.27 -16.03
C LEU A 15 -16.43 19.85 -15.48
N LEU A 16 -17.38 18.98 -15.79
CA LEU A 16 -17.35 17.57 -15.37
C LEU A 16 -16.14 16.83 -15.95
N THR A 17 -15.85 16.99 -17.23
CA THR A 17 -14.68 16.37 -17.87
C THR A 17 -13.36 16.92 -17.34
N ALA A 18 -13.24 18.23 -17.13
CA ALA A 18 -12.07 18.83 -16.48
C ALA A 18 -11.86 18.30 -15.04
N SER A 19 -12.96 18.10 -14.30
CA SER A 19 -12.94 17.56 -12.94
C SER A 19 -12.41 16.12 -12.90
N LEU A 20 -12.74 15.30 -13.90
CA LEU A 20 -12.23 13.92 -13.99
C LEU A 20 -10.74 13.86 -14.36
N ILE A 21 -10.23 14.80 -15.16
CA ILE A 21 -8.80 14.86 -15.54
C ILE A 21 -7.93 15.30 -14.36
N LEU A 22 -8.43 16.20 -13.51
CA LEU A 22 -7.74 16.63 -12.29
C LEU A 22 -7.92 15.67 -11.11
N ALA A 23 -8.64 14.56 -11.28
CA ALA A 23 -8.74 13.56 -10.22
C ALA A 23 -7.33 13.03 -9.91
N PRO A 24 -6.94 12.95 -8.62
CA PRO A 24 -5.65 12.41 -8.24
C PRO A 24 -5.54 10.99 -8.78
N GLN A 25 -4.60 10.78 -9.70
CA GLN A 25 -4.28 9.44 -10.16
C GLN A 25 -3.80 8.65 -8.94
N ARG A 26 -4.51 7.58 -8.59
CA ARG A 26 -4.07 6.66 -7.55
C ARG A 26 -2.79 6.02 -8.06
N SER A 27 -1.66 6.50 -7.56
CA SER A 27 -0.38 5.84 -7.76
C SER A 27 -0.38 4.60 -6.88
N GLU A 28 -0.65 3.44 -7.46
CA GLU A 28 -0.35 2.18 -6.78
C GLU A 28 1.17 2.00 -6.85
N ALA A 29 1.82 2.19 -5.70
CA ALA A 29 3.24 1.90 -5.59
C ALA A 29 3.45 0.41 -5.78
N ARG A 30 4.44 0.05 -6.59
CA ARG A 30 4.78 -1.36 -6.78
C ARG A 30 5.37 -1.91 -5.48
N GLU A 31 4.85 -3.04 -5.02
CA GLU A 31 5.26 -3.67 -3.77
C GLU A 31 5.60 -5.16 -3.94
N PRO A 32 6.38 -5.75 -3.01
CA PRO A 32 6.55 -7.19 -2.94
C PRO A 32 5.21 -7.90 -2.70
N ASP A 33 5.08 -9.16 -3.13
CA ASP A 33 3.94 -10.01 -2.75
C ASP A 33 3.98 -10.37 -1.25
N TRP A 34 3.19 -9.70 -0.44
CA TRP A 34 3.18 -9.93 1.02
C TRP A 34 2.46 -11.21 1.48
N SER A 35 1.93 -12.05 0.58
CA SER A 35 1.11 -13.21 0.95
C SER A 35 1.81 -14.19 1.91
N ALA A 36 3.06 -14.54 1.62
CA ALA A 36 3.85 -15.43 2.47
C ALA A 36 4.13 -14.83 3.86
N TYR A 37 4.45 -13.53 3.91
CA TYR A 37 4.66 -12.82 5.17
C TYR A 37 3.37 -12.74 5.99
N ASN A 38 2.24 -12.40 5.35
CA ASN A 38 0.94 -12.38 6.01
C ASN A 38 0.57 -13.74 6.61
N ALA A 39 0.85 -14.83 5.91
CA ALA A 39 0.61 -16.18 6.43
C ALA A 39 1.48 -16.52 7.66
N ILE A 40 2.71 -16.02 7.72
CA ILE A 40 3.58 -16.13 8.90
C ILE A 40 2.99 -15.30 10.05
N LEU A 41 2.59 -14.04 9.79
CA LEU A 41 2.02 -13.17 10.82
C LEU A 41 0.73 -13.73 11.41
N GLN A 42 -0.19 -14.26 10.59
CA GLN A 42 -1.43 -14.88 11.08
C GLN A 42 -1.16 -16.05 12.05
N GLN A 43 -0.02 -16.72 11.93
CA GLN A 43 0.37 -17.83 12.79
C GLN A 43 1.06 -17.39 14.08
N TYR A 44 1.85 -16.31 14.04
CA TYR A 44 2.74 -15.91 15.15
C TYR A 44 2.40 -14.57 15.79
N VAL A 45 1.37 -13.89 15.29
CA VAL A 45 0.76 -12.74 15.94
C VAL A 45 -0.43 -13.20 16.76
N GLN A 46 -0.41 -12.92 18.05
CA GLN A 46 -1.46 -13.33 18.98
C GLN A 46 -1.96 -12.14 19.79
N PRO A 47 -3.28 -12.03 20.04
CA PRO A 47 -3.79 -11.01 20.94
C PRO A 47 -3.31 -11.28 22.37
N GLY A 48 -3.14 -10.23 23.15
CA GLY A 48 -2.86 -10.31 24.58
C GLY A 48 -3.13 -8.98 25.27
N ASN A 49 -2.64 -8.82 26.50
CA ASN A 49 -2.92 -7.63 27.31
C ASN A 49 -1.68 -7.21 28.12
N VAL A 50 -1.35 -5.90 28.10
CA VAL A 50 -0.37 -5.28 29.02
C VAL A 50 -1.07 -4.19 29.81
N GLY A 51 -1.14 -4.35 31.13
CA GLY A 51 -1.71 -3.32 32.01
C GLY A 51 -3.18 -2.96 31.74
N GLY A 52 -3.96 -3.87 31.14
CA GLY A 52 -5.36 -3.62 30.75
C GLY A 52 -5.54 -3.20 29.29
N THR A 53 -4.46 -2.85 28.57
CA THR A 53 -4.49 -2.51 27.15
C THR A 53 -4.37 -3.74 26.24
N PRO A 54 -5.36 -4.02 25.37
CA PRO A 54 -5.26 -5.10 24.40
C PRO A 54 -4.22 -4.78 23.32
N LEU A 55 -3.36 -5.74 23.01
CA LEU A 55 -2.29 -5.62 22.01
C LEU A 55 -2.19 -6.88 21.16
N ASN A 56 -1.53 -6.76 20.02
CA ASN A 56 -1.10 -7.90 19.20
C ASN A 56 0.40 -8.15 19.45
N PHE A 57 0.74 -9.32 19.98
CA PHE A 57 2.09 -9.74 20.28
C PHE A 57 2.67 -10.54 19.13
N VAL A 58 3.87 -10.15 18.70
CA VAL A 58 4.60 -10.83 17.62
C VAL A 58 5.66 -11.74 18.23
N HIS A 59 5.63 -13.04 17.93
CA HIS A 59 6.66 -13.99 18.37
C HIS A 59 7.87 -14.04 17.42
N TYR A 60 8.71 -13.00 17.44
CA TYR A 60 9.86 -12.86 16.54
C TYR A 60 10.81 -14.07 16.51
N ALA A 61 11.07 -14.69 17.67
CA ALA A 61 11.92 -15.88 17.72
C ALA A 61 11.35 -17.05 16.91
N ARG A 62 10.02 -17.24 16.93
CA ARG A 62 9.33 -18.28 16.17
C ARG A 62 9.25 -17.94 14.69
N ILE A 63 9.02 -16.67 14.36
CA ILE A 63 9.08 -16.17 12.98
C ILE A 63 10.45 -16.46 12.37
N LYS A 64 11.53 -16.11 13.08
CA LYS A 64 12.90 -16.32 12.61
C LYS A 64 13.22 -17.80 12.31
N SER A 65 12.57 -18.72 13.03
CA SER A 65 12.72 -20.17 12.85
C SER A 65 11.76 -20.79 11.83
N ASP A 66 10.79 -20.02 11.31
CA ASP A 66 9.83 -20.53 10.34
C ASP A 66 10.52 -20.82 9.00
N ALA A 67 10.25 -21.99 8.42
CA ALA A 67 10.89 -22.43 7.18
C ALA A 67 10.62 -21.49 5.98
N ARG A 68 9.51 -20.73 6.01
CA ARG A 68 9.16 -19.75 4.98
C ARG A 68 9.90 -18.42 5.13
N TRP A 69 10.42 -18.12 6.32
CA TRP A 69 11.02 -16.83 6.65
C TRP A 69 12.19 -16.43 5.73
N PRO A 70 13.16 -17.32 5.41
CA PRO A 70 14.21 -16.98 4.47
C PRO A 70 13.69 -16.56 3.09
N GLY A 71 12.59 -17.17 2.64
CA GLY A 71 11.94 -16.82 1.37
C GLY A 71 11.38 -15.40 1.39
N VAL A 72 10.70 -15.01 2.47
CA VAL A 72 10.18 -13.65 2.66
C VAL A 72 11.31 -12.62 2.65
N VAL A 73 12.39 -12.87 3.39
CA VAL A 73 13.55 -11.96 3.42
C VAL A 73 14.18 -11.82 2.04
N ASN A 74 14.38 -12.93 1.32
CA ASN A 74 14.93 -12.90 -0.03
C ASN A 74 14.02 -12.15 -1.01
N GLN A 75 12.71 -12.27 -0.88
CA GLN A 75 11.77 -11.58 -1.75
C GLN A 75 11.87 -10.06 -1.62
N VAL A 76 11.99 -9.54 -0.39
CA VAL A 76 12.22 -8.10 -0.16
C VAL A 76 13.61 -7.70 -0.66
N ALA A 77 14.64 -8.50 -0.38
CA ALA A 77 16.02 -8.22 -0.78
C ALA A 77 16.22 -8.18 -2.31
N GLN A 78 15.46 -8.97 -3.07
CA GLN A 78 15.54 -9.06 -4.52
C GLN A 78 14.51 -8.20 -5.26
N PHE A 79 13.71 -7.42 -4.53
CA PHE A 79 12.69 -6.59 -5.16
C PHE A 79 13.31 -5.60 -6.17
N PRO A 80 12.78 -5.48 -7.40
CA PRO A 80 13.41 -4.71 -8.47
C PRO A 80 13.19 -3.21 -8.28
N VAL A 81 13.91 -2.61 -7.32
CA VAL A 81 13.81 -1.18 -6.96
C VAL A 81 14.04 -0.21 -8.13
N ALA A 82 14.72 -0.68 -9.18
CA ALA A 82 14.92 0.07 -10.42
C ALA A 82 13.63 0.25 -11.26
N GLN A 83 12.58 -0.53 -10.98
CA GLN A 83 11.28 -0.43 -11.63
C GLN A 83 10.32 0.53 -10.92
N LEU A 84 10.75 1.15 -9.82
CA LEU A 84 9.99 2.18 -9.10
C LEU A 84 10.12 3.52 -9.84
N ALA A 85 9.00 4.21 -10.02
CA ALA A 85 8.84 5.36 -10.91
C ALA A 85 9.67 6.57 -10.49
N ASP A 86 9.74 6.87 -9.19
CA ASP A 86 10.40 8.09 -8.72
C ASP A 86 11.11 7.90 -7.36
N ARG A 87 11.60 9.02 -6.81
CA ARG A 87 12.29 9.03 -5.51
C ARG A 87 11.33 8.74 -4.35
N ASN A 88 10.10 9.20 -4.42
CA ASN A 88 9.13 9.03 -3.34
C ASN A 88 8.69 7.57 -3.25
N GLU A 89 8.48 6.91 -4.38
CA GLU A 89 8.15 5.49 -4.41
C GLU A 89 9.29 4.62 -3.89
N ARG A 90 10.53 4.93 -4.26
CA ARG A 90 11.73 4.27 -3.68
C ARG A 90 11.81 4.48 -2.16
N LEU A 91 11.55 5.69 -1.69
CA LEU A 91 11.57 5.99 -0.27
C LEU A 91 10.47 5.21 0.47
N ALA A 92 9.25 5.14 -0.10
CA ALA A 92 8.15 4.37 0.46
C ALA A 92 8.50 2.88 0.54
N PHE A 93 9.11 2.31 -0.51
CA PHE A 93 9.59 0.93 -0.49
C PHE A 93 10.57 0.69 0.67
N TYR A 94 11.60 1.53 0.84
CA TYR A 94 12.58 1.33 1.90
C TYR A 94 12.02 1.55 3.31
N ILE A 95 11.08 2.48 3.48
CA ILE A 95 10.38 2.67 4.76
C ILE A 95 9.56 1.43 5.10
N ASN A 96 8.81 0.89 4.14
CA ASN A 96 7.98 -0.30 4.36
C ASN A 96 8.82 -1.57 4.56
N ALA A 97 9.96 -1.70 3.89
CA ALA A 97 10.86 -2.83 4.08
C ALA A 97 11.60 -2.80 5.44
N TYR A 98 11.73 -1.61 6.04
CA TYR A 98 12.35 -1.43 7.35
C TYR A 98 11.36 -1.67 8.51
N ASN A 99 10.10 -1.24 8.35
CA ASN A 99 9.04 -1.39 9.34
C ASN A 99 8.58 -2.85 9.50
#